data_AF-A0A923XMZ7-F1
#
_entry.id   AF-A0A923XMZ7-F1
#
_cell.length_a   1.000
_cell.length_b   1.000
_cell.length_c   1.000
_cell.angle_alpha   90.00
_cell.angle_beta   90.00
_cell.angle_gamma   90.00
#
_symmetry.space_group_name_H-M   'P 1'
#
loop_
_entity.id
_entity.type
_entity.pdbx_description
1 polymer ?
#
loop_
_entity_poly.entity_id
_entity_poly.type
_entity_poly.pdbx_seq_one_letter_code
_entity_poly.pdbx_strand_id
1 'polypeptide(L)'
;LYVHLPWCIRKCPYCDFNSHEARAEVPEQRYIDAVIADLEQALPLVWGRTIHSIFIGGGTPSLFSPQGIDRLLGDIRARLKLEPDCEATLEANPGTFEKDRFRAFRGAGVTRLSIGVQSFNDEHLKALGRVHDRQQAIAAVEEAAQSFDTFNLDIMYALPGQALEQVEQDITTALAMMPPHISIYHLTIEPNTVFAKFPPQVPQDDEAYAMLDRITEMTGSAGMERYEVSAYALPGHRCWHNVNYWQFGDYLGIGAGAHSKLSFAHRIVRQVRFREPKLYMDKALAGNAVTQDAEVARSELPFEFMLNALRLRDGFALQDFSARTGLPLTAIGNQLDDAQRKGLIERDLHRVRPTERGFDFLSDLQSLFL
;
A
#
# COMPACT_ATOMS: atom_id res chain seq x y z
N LEU A 1 -6.03 -3.93 -9.98
CA LEU A 1 -7.25 -4.20 -9.20
C LEU A 1 -6.88 -4.22 -7.73
N TYR A 2 -7.57 -3.47 -6.89
CA TYR A 2 -7.43 -3.54 -5.43
C TYR A 2 -8.67 -4.21 -4.85
N VAL A 3 -8.49 -5.18 -3.96
CA VAL A 3 -9.58 -5.85 -3.24
C VAL A 3 -9.39 -5.61 -1.75
N HIS A 4 -10.36 -4.94 -1.13
CA HIS A 4 -10.31 -4.63 0.29
C HIS A 4 -11.01 -5.72 1.10
N LEU A 5 -10.28 -6.39 2.01
CA LEU A 5 -10.84 -7.32 2.99
C LEU A 5 -10.75 -6.68 4.39
N PRO A 6 -11.86 -6.17 4.95
CA PRO A 6 -11.83 -5.20 6.05
C PRO A 6 -11.61 -5.80 7.44
N TRP A 7 -11.44 -7.11 7.61
CA TRP A 7 -11.41 -7.73 8.94
C TRP A 7 -10.01 -7.83 9.53
N CYS A 8 -9.88 -7.61 10.83
CA CYS A 8 -8.68 -7.90 11.63
C CYS A 8 -9.05 -8.72 12.88
N ILE A 9 -8.09 -9.46 13.44
CA ILE A 9 -8.25 -10.07 14.78
C ILE A 9 -8.45 -8.99 15.84
N ARG A 10 -7.62 -7.94 15.76
CA ARG A 10 -7.62 -6.80 16.66
C ARG A 10 -7.20 -5.57 15.86
N LYS A 11 -7.89 -4.46 16.06
CA LYS A 11 -7.47 -3.18 15.46
C LYS A 11 -6.29 -2.62 16.24
N CYS A 12 -5.16 -2.40 15.57
CA CYS A 12 -4.00 -1.77 16.17
C CYS A 12 -4.32 -0.32 16.57
N PRO A 13 -3.77 0.20 17.68
CA PRO A 13 -4.11 1.51 18.21
C PRO A 13 -3.67 2.69 17.33
N TYR A 14 -2.71 2.46 16.41
CA TYR A 14 -2.26 3.44 15.40
C TYR A 14 -2.98 3.30 14.05
N CYS A 15 -3.75 2.24 13.81
CA CYS A 15 -4.27 1.93 12.48
C CYS A 15 -5.47 2.82 12.14
N ASP A 16 -5.32 3.65 11.11
CA ASP A 16 -6.35 4.53 10.55
C ASP A 16 -7.13 3.89 9.38
N PHE A 17 -6.65 2.76 8.87
CA PHE A 17 -7.31 2.02 7.80
C PHE A 17 -8.74 1.61 8.14
N ASN A 18 -9.52 1.32 7.08
CA ASN A 18 -10.89 0.82 7.16
C ASN A 18 -10.93 -0.65 7.62
N SER A 19 -10.45 -0.91 8.83
CA SER A 19 -10.41 -2.23 9.43
C SER A 19 -11.45 -2.38 10.55
N HIS A 20 -12.03 -3.57 10.65
CA HIS A 20 -13.08 -3.97 11.56
C HIS A 20 -12.63 -5.20 12.35
N GLU A 21 -12.70 -5.12 13.67
CA GLU A 21 -12.41 -6.26 14.53
C GLU A 21 -13.45 -7.38 14.31
N ALA A 22 -12.99 -8.58 14.00
CA ALA A 22 -13.84 -9.75 13.82
C ALA A 22 -14.37 -10.24 15.18
N ARG A 23 -15.47 -9.64 15.66
CA ARG A 23 -16.14 -10.04 16.91
C ARG A 23 -16.92 -11.35 16.81
N ALA A 24 -17.21 -11.78 15.59
CA ALA A 24 -17.87 -13.02 15.23
C ALA A 24 -17.16 -13.63 14.02
N GLU A 25 -17.55 -14.84 13.62
CA GLU A 25 -17.04 -15.48 12.41
C GLU A 25 -17.20 -14.54 11.20
N VAL A 26 -16.12 -14.40 10.43
CA VAL A 26 -16.11 -13.59 9.22
C VAL A 26 -17.11 -14.21 8.23
N PRO A 27 -18.09 -13.45 7.69
CA PRO A 27 -19.05 -13.97 6.72
C PRO A 27 -18.40 -14.10 5.34
N GLU A 28 -17.35 -14.93 5.25
CA GLU A 28 -16.40 -15.01 4.14
C GLU A 28 -17.10 -15.20 2.79
N GLN A 29 -17.93 -16.24 2.67
CA GLN A 29 -18.60 -16.56 1.40
C GLN A 29 -19.52 -15.43 0.93
N ARG A 30 -20.33 -14.90 1.84
CA ARG A 30 -21.23 -13.78 1.55
C ARG A 30 -20.45 -12.53 1.15
N TYR A 31 -19.29 -12.29 1.76
CA TYR A 31 -18.45 -11.16 1.40
C TYR A 31 -17.83 -11.32 0.03
N ILE A 32 -17.33 -12.52 -0.31
CA ILE A 32 -16.83 -12.80 -1.65
C ILE A 32 -17.95 -12.60 -2.68
N ASP A 33 -19.16 -13.07 -2.42
CA ASP A 33 -20.32 -12.83 -3.30
C ASP A 33 -20.57 -11.34 -3.53
N ALA A 34 -20.51 -10.54 -2.46
CA ALA A 34 -20.65 -9.09 -2.54
C ALA A 34 -19.53 -8.42 -3.35
N VAL A 35 -18.28 -8.83 -3.15
CA VAL A 35 -17.12 -8.32 -3.89
C VAL A 35 -17.24 -8.65 -5.38
N ILE A 36 -17.69 -9.87 -5.72
CA ILE A 36 -17.91 -10.26 -7.11
C ILE A 36 -19.10 -9.51 -7.72
N ALA A 37 -20.18 -9.30 -6.98
CA ALA A 37 -21.30 -8.49 -7.45
C ALA A 37 -20.89 -7.03 -7.72
N ASP A 38 -20.05 -6.44 -6.86
CA ASP A 38 -19.45 -5.11 -7.05
C ASP A 38 -18.56 -5.08 -8.31
N LEU A 39 -17.71 -6.10 -8.49
CA LEU A 39 -16.90 -6.24 -9.70
C LEU A 39 -17.77 -6.28 -10.96
N GLU A 40 -18.83 -7.10 -10.98
CA GLU A 40 -19.74 -7.24 -12.12
C GLU A 40 -20.41 -5.90 -12.50
N GLN A 41 -20.80 -5.10 -11.51
CA GLN A 41 -21.32 -3.74 -11.73
C GLN A 41 -20.27 -2.79 -12.30
N ALA A 42 -19.01 -2.96 -11.92
CA ALA A 42 -17.90 -2.13 -12.38
C ALA A 42 -17.36 -2.53 -13.76
N LEU A 43 -17.69 -3.73 -14.28
CA LEU A 43 -17.18 -4.22 -15.56
C LEU A 43 -17.34 -3.22 -16.73
N PRO A 44 -18.49 -2.52 -16.90
CA PRO A 44 -18.64 -1.54 -17.99
C PRO A 44 -17.63 -0.38 -17.93
N LEU A 45 -17.07 -0.07 -16.75
CA LEU A 45 -16.11 1.02 -16.57
C LEU A 45 -14.68 0.62 -16.98
N VAL A 46 -14.39 -0.68 -16.98
CA VAL A 46 -13.03 -1.23 -17.18
C VAL A 46 -12.95 -2.25 -18.31
N TRP A 47 -14.04 -2.47 -19.04
CA TRP A 47 -14.12 -3.44 -20.13
C TRP A 47 -13.02 -3.21 -21.17
N GLY A 48 -12.35 -4.30 -21.59
CA GLY A 48 -11.26 -4.26 -22.56
C GLY A 48 -9.89 -3.85 -22.00
N ARG A 49 -9.80 -3.45 -20.73
CA ARG A 49 -8.52 -3.19 -20.06
C ARG A 49 -7.90 -4.50 -19.56
N THR A 50 -6.57 -4.56 -19.52
CA THR A 50 -5.84 -5.71 -18.96
C THR A 50 -5.41 -5.39 -17.53
N ILE A 51 -5.55 -6.35 -16.62
CA ILE A 51 -5.10 -6.26 -15.23
C ILE A 51 -3.62 -6.67 -15.15
N HIS A 52 -2.77 -5.73 -14.77
CA HIS A 52 -1.33 -5.96 -14.54
C HIS A 52 -1.02 -6.42 -13.11
N SER A 53 -1.83 -6.02 -12.14
CA SER A 53 -1.67 -6.44 -10.75
C SER A 53 -2.99 -6.49 -9.99
N ILE A 54 -3.06 -7.41 -9.04
CA ILE A 54 -4.10 -7.55 -8.02
C ILE A 54 -3.44 -7.33 -6.67
N PHE A 55 -4.02 -6.48 -5.83
CA PHE A 55 -3.57 -6.29 -4.45
C PHE A 55 -4.75 -6.52 -3.52
N ILE A 56 -4.64 -7.54 -2.67
CA ILE A 56 -5.63 -7.91 -1.68
C ILE A 56 -5.11 -7.42 -0.33
N GLY A 57 -5.69 -6.32 0.15
CA GLY A 57 -5.25 -5.63 1.36
C GLY A 57 -6.41 -5.26 2.28
N GLY A 58 -6.13 -4.45 3.30
CA GLY A 58 -7.15 -3.78 4.09
C GLY A 58 -6.99 -4.02 5.58
N GLY A 59 -7.80 -4.91 6.15
CA GLY A 59 -7.62 -5.36 7.52
C GLY A 59 -6.50 -6.39 7.61
N THR A 60 -6.85 -7.67 7.45
CA THR A 60 -5.93 -8.79 7.48
C THR A 60 -6.46 -9.85 6.52
N PRO A 61 -6.16 -9.71 5.21
CA PRO A 61 -6.61 -10.63 4.18
C PRO A 61 -6.30 -12.10 4.46
N SER A 62 -5.18 -12.39 5.13
CA SER A 62 -4.82 -13.76 5.55
C SER A 62 -5.80 -14.43 6.51
N LEU A 63 -6.79 -13.71 7.05
CA LEU A 63 -7.91 -14.29 7.80
C LEU A 63 -8.86 -15.09 6.90
N PHE A 64 -8.98 -14.72 5.63
CA PHE A 64 -9.77 -15.49 4.68
C PHE A 64 -9.09 -16.83 4.42
N SER A 65 -9.89 -17.88 4.26
CA SER A 65 -9.38 -19.22 3.95
C SER A 65 -8.66 -19.23 2.59
N PRO A 66 -7.63 -20.08 2.40
CA PRO A 66 -7.02 -20.27 1.09
C PRO A 66 -8.03 -20.63 -0.01
N GLN A 67 -9.08 -21.39 0.34
CA GLN A 67 -10.17 -21.73 -0.58
C GLN A 67 -11.02 -20.51 -0.95
N GLY A 68 -11.27 -19.60 -0.02
CA GLY A 68 -11.94 -18.34 -0.28
C GLY A 68 -11.13 -17.43 -1.19
N ILE A 69 -9.82 -17.33 -0.98
CA ILE A 69 -8.91 -16.57 -1.85
C ILE A 69 -8.81 -17.20 -3.24
N ASP A 70 -8.72 -18.53 -3.34
CA ASP A 70 -8.72 -19.24 -4.63
C ASP A 70 -10.01 -18.96 -5.41
N ARG A 71 -11.16 -19.07 -4.75
CA ARG A 71 -12.45 -18.72 -5.34
C ARG A 71 -12.46 -17.26 -5.83
N LEU A 72 -12.06 -16.31 -4.99
CA LEU A 72 -12.04 -14.89 -5.33
C LEU A 72 -11.17 -14.63 -6.57
N LEU A 73 -9.95 -15.15 -6.61
CA LEU A 73 -9.05 -14.98 -7.75
C LEU A 73 -9.57 -15.71 -9.00
N GLY A 74 -10.17 -16.89 -8.84
CA GLY A 74 -10.83 -17.62 -9.91
C GLY A 74 -11.98 -16.83 -10.53
N ASP A 75 -12.85 -16.25 -9.69
CA ASP A 75 -13.98 -15.43 -10.12
C ASP A 75 -13.53 -14.14 -10.81
N ILE A 76 -12.43 -13.52 -10.35
CA ILE A 76 -11.80 -12.37 -11.01
C ILE A 76 -11.28 -12.76 -12.40
N ARG A 77 -10.52 -13.86 -12.50
CA ARG A 77 -9.96 -14.36 -13.78
C ARG A 77 -11.04 -14.70 -14.80
N ALA A 78 -12.20 -15.14 -14.35
CA ALA A 78 -13.33 -15.44 -15.24
C ALA A 78 -13.97 -14.20 -15.86
N ARG A 79 -13.78 -13.00 -15.27
CA ARG A 79 -14.47 -11.75 -15.65
C ARG A 79 -13.54 -10.69 -16.23
N LEU A 80 -12.25 -10.74 -15.89
CA LEU A 80 -11.25 -9.77 -16.32
C LEU A 80 -10.09 -10.46 -17.01
N LYS A 81 -9.53 -9.79 -18.03
CA LYS A 81 -8.28 -10.21 -18.66
C LYS A 81 -7.12 -9.85 -17.74
N LEU A 82 -6.36 -10.84 -17.29
CA LEU A 82 -5.10 -10.64 -16.56
C LEU A 82 -3.92 -10.78 -17.52
N GLU A 83 -2.83 -10.05 -17.24
CA GLU A 83 -1.53 -10.36 -17.84
C GLU A 83 -1.07 -11.75 -17.39
N PRO A 84 -0.30 -12.49 -18.23
CA PRO A 84 0.22 -13.81 -17.87
C PRO A 84 1.05 -13.82 -16.59
N ASP A 85 1.78 -12.74 -16.33
CA ASP A 85 2.65 -12.52 -15.17
C ASP A 85 2.04 -11.55 -14.14
N CYS A 86 0.71 -11.41 -14.14
CA CYS A 86 0.00 -10.51 -13.23
C CYS A 86 0.43 -10.73 -11.77
N GLU A 87 0.98 -9.68 -11.13
CA GLU A 87 1.36 -9.72 -9.72
C GLU A 87 0.09 -9.78 -8.86
N ALA A 88 -0.06 -10.83 -8.03
CA ALA A 88 -1.15 -10.96 -7.07
C ALA A 88 -0.58 -10.91 -5.64
N THR A 89 -0.74 -9.76 -4.99
CA THR A 89 -0.26 -9.54 -3.62
C THR A 89 -1.35 -9.80 -2.59
N LEU A 90 -1.00 -10.51 -1.50
CA LEU A 90 -1.86 -10.71 -0.33
C LEU A 90 -1.15 -10.20 0.94
N GLU A 91 -1.81 -9.32 1.69
CA GLU A 91 -1.34 -8.93 3.01
C GLU A 91 -1.61 -10.01 4.06
N ALA A 92 -0.61 -10.28 4.91
CA ALA A 92 -0.65 -11.30 5.93
C ALA A 92 -0.11 -10.80 7.28
N ASN A 93 -0.65 -11.37 8.36
CA ASN A 93 -0.22 -11.08 9.73
C ASN A 93 0.40 -12.33 10.36
N PRO A 94 1.60 -12.25 10.97
CA PRO A 94 2.23 -13.38 11.64
C PRO A 94 1.35 -14.05 12.71
N GLY A 95 0.48 -13.30 13.40
CA GLY A 95 -0.41 -13.86 14.43
C GLY A 95 -1.55 -14.74 13.90
N THR A 96 -1.77 -14.77 12.58
CA THR A 96 -2.77 -15.62 11.90
C THR A 96 -2.17 -16.89 11.30
N PHE A 97 -0.91 -17.17 11.64
CA PHE A 97 -0.10 -18.14 10.91
C PHE A 97 -0.35 -19.59 11.34
N GLU A 98 -0.84 -20.38 10.40
CA GLU A 98 -0.66 -21.84 10.37
C GLU A 98 0.32 -22.13 9.23
N LYS A 99 1.36 -22.95 9.49
CA LYS A 99 2.50 -23.16 8.58
C LYS A 99 2.11 -23.47 7.13
N ASP A 100 1.02 -24.20 6.92
CA ASP A 100 0.61 -24.64 5.59
C ASP A 100 -0.20 -23.58 4.80
N ARG A 101 -0.61 -22.47 5.43
CA ARG A 101 -1.47 -21.46 4.78
C ARG A 101 -0.78 -20.70 3.66
N PHE A 102 0.50 -20.37 3.79
CA PHE A 102 1.23 -19.59 2.77
C PHE A 102 1.40 -20.38 1.47
N ARG A 103 1.74 -21.67 1.56
CA ARG A 103 1.76 -22.57 0.40
C ARG A 103 0.38 -22.71 -0.23
N ALA A 104 -0.67 -22.80 0.58
CA ALA A 104 -2.04 -22.86 0.08
C ALA A 104 -2.46 -21.57 -0.65
N PHE A 105 -2.07 -20.39 -0.14
CA PHE A 105 -2.29 -19.12 -0.84
C PHE A 105 -1.50 -19.03 -2.15
N ARG A 106 -0.26 -19.53 -2.20
CA ARG A 106 0.47 -19.67 -3.47
C ARG A 106 -0.28 -20.58 -4.44
N GLY A 107 -0.80 -21.71 -3.96
CA GLY A 107 -1.64 -22.63 -4.73
C GLY A 107 -2.92 -21.98 -5.27
N ALA A 108 -3.50 -21.03 -4.55
CA ALA A 108 -4.66 -20.23 -4.98
C ALA A 108 -4.34 -19.19 -6.09
N GLY A 109 -3.06 -18.98 -6.38
CA GLY A 109 -2.59 -18.02 -7.39
C GLY A 109 -2.13 -16.68 -6.82
N VAL A 110 -1.87 -16.57 -5.51
CA VAL A 110 -1.11 -15.45 -4.95
C VAL A 110 0.35 -15.60 -5.39
N THR A 111 0.97 -14.53 -5.87
CA THR A 111 2.37 -14.55 -6.33
C THR A 111 3.31 -13.76 -5.42
N ARG A 112 2.75 -12.93 -4.51
CA ARG A 112 3.50 -12.09 -3.57
C ARG A 112 2.80 -12.01 -2.21
N LEU A 113 3.57 -12.06 -1.12
CA LEU A 113 3.08 -11.75 0.22
C LEU A 113 3.59 -10.39 0.72
N SER A 114 2.80 -9.71 1.54
CA SER A 114 3.23 -8.59 2.37
C SER A 114 2.98 -8.92 3.83
N ILE A 115 4.03 -9.02 4.64
CA ILE A 115 3.93 -9.52 6.01
C ILE A 115 4.07 -8.36 6.99
N GLY A 116 3.01 -8.11 7.75
CA GLY A 116 2.95 -7.07 8.76
C GLY A 116 3.75 -7.41 10.03
N VAL A 117 5.09 -7.38 9.96
CA VAL A 117 5.99 -7.69 11.10
C VAL A 117 6.02 -6.54 12.12
N GLN A 118 6.18 -5.32 11.62
CA GLN A 118 6.30 -4.05 12.34
C GLN A 118 7.57 -3.90 13.18
N SER A 119 7.90 -4.88 14.03
CA SER A 119 9.15 -4.92 14.81
C SER A 119 9.46 -6.37 15.18
N PHE A 120 10.73 -6.66 15.47
CA PHE A 120 11.16 -7.92 16.07
C PHE A 120 11.42 -7.77 17.58
N ASN A 121 11.04 -6.64 18.18
CA ASN A 121 11.10 -6.39 19.62
C ASN A 121 9.70 -6.57 20.25
N ASP A 122 9.58 -7.49 21.22
CA ASP A 122 8.29 -7.82 21.86
C ASP A 122 7.68 -6.65 22.65
N GLU A 123 8.50 -5.76 23.22
CA GLU A 123 8.01 -4.56 23.93
C GLU A 123 7.36 -3.58 22.95
N HIS A 124 8.00 -3.36 21.79
CA HIS A 124 7.43 -2.54 20.72
C HIS A 124 6.18 -3.16 20.11
N LEU A 125 6.18 -4.47 19.86
CA LEU A 125 5.00 -5.19 19.37
C LEU A 125 3.82 -5.04 20.33
N LYS A 126 4.07 -5.15 21.64
CA LYS A 126 3.06 -4.93 22.67
C LYS A 126 2.56 -3.48 22.69
N ALA A 127 3.46 -2.49 22.58
CA ALA A 127 3.08 -1.07 22.49
C ALA A 127 2.21 -0.79 21.25
N LEU A 128 2.51 -1.45 20.14
CA LEU A 128 1.75 -1.41 18.88
C LEU A 128 0.46 -2.25 18.90
N GLY A 129 0.12 -2.88 20.03
CA GLY A 129 -1.07 -3.73 20.15
C GLY A 129 -1.08 -4.92 19.20
N ARG A 130 0.09 -5.39 18.77
CA ARG A 130 0.23 -6.58 17.93
C ARG A 130 -0.12 -7.82 18.73
N VAL A 131 -0.75 -8.78 18.04
CA VAL A 131 -1.17 -10.07 18.61
C VAL A 131 -0.13 -11.17 18.41
N HIS A 132 1.00 -10.82 17.82
CA HIS A 132 2.11 -11.72 17.53
C HIS A 132 3.37 -11.30 18.29
N ASP A 133 4.25 -12.26 18.57
CA ASP A 133 5.58 -12.03 19.16
C ASP A 133 6.71 -12.17 18.12
N ARG A 134 7.95 -11.90 18.54
CA ARG A 134 9.16 -12.04 17.72
C ARG A 134 9.28 -13.44 17.11
N GLN A 135 9.01 -14.49 17.87
CA GLN A 135 9.18 -15.87 17.41
C GLN A 135 8.21 -16.20 16.27
N GLN A 136 6.95 -15.78 16.42
CA GLN A 136 5.93 -15.92 15.40
C GLN A 136 6.23 -15.09 14.15
N ALA A 137 6.75 -13.86 14.32
CA ALA A 137 7.20 -13.04 13.21
C ALA A 137 8.31 -13.74 12.40
N ILE A 138 9.36 -14.23 13.05
CA ILE A 138 10.46 -14.95 12.39
C ILE A 138 9.92 -16.18 11.66
N ALA A 139 9.12 -17.01 12.32
CA ALA A 139 8.57 -18.24 11.72
C ALA A 139 7.71 -17.95 10.47
N ALA A 140 6.90 -16.88 10.50
CA ALA A 140 6.11 -16.46 9.34
C ALA A 140 7.01 -16.02 8.18
N VAL A 141 8.08 -15.27 8.45
CA VAL A 141 9.03 -14.85 7.41
C VAL A 141 9.78 -16.03 6.81
N GLU A 142 10.23 -16.99 7.63
CA GLU A 142 10.89 -18.22 7.14
C GLU A 142 9.99 -19.01 6.19
N GLU A 143 8.71 -19.16 6.54
CA GLU A 143 7.76 -19.87 5.67
C GLU A 143 7.46 -19.09 4.39
N ALA A 144 7.37 -17.76 4.46
CA ALA A 144 7.19 -16.95 3.27
C ALA A 144 8.37 -17.06 2.32
N ALA A 145 9.61 -17.07 2.84
CA ALA A 145 10.82 -17.27 2.05
C ALA A 145 10.88 -18.66 1.40
N GLN A 146 10.31 -19.68 2.04
CA GLN A 146 10.20 -21.02 1.47
C GLN A 146 9.03 -21.15 0.48
N SER A 147 8.00 -20.34 0.66
CA SER A 147 6.75 -20.44 -0.10
C SER A 147 6.71 -19.51 -1.30
N PHE A 148 7.38 -18.36 -1.31
CA PHE A 148 7.24 -17.32 -2.34
C PHE A 148 8.60 -16.87 -2.89
N ASP A 149 8.63 -16.62 -4.20
CA ASP A 149 9.83 -16.11 -4.88
C ASP A 149 10.03 -14.60 -4.61
N THR A 150 8.94 -13.91 -4.26
CA THR A 150 8.94 -12.50 -3.86
C THR A 150 8.00 -12.28 -2.68
N PHE A 151 8.48 -11.59 -1.65
CA PHE A 151 7.71 -11.23 -0.47
C PHE A 151 8.23 -9.91 0.13
N ASN A 152 7.35 -9.22 0.84
CA ASN A 152 7.64 -7.98 1.53
C ASN A 152 7.53 -8.16 3.04
N LEU A 153 8.41 -7.47 3.79
CA LEU A 153 8.26 -7.24 5.22
C LEU A 153 7.86 -5.79 5.47
N ASP A 154 6.73 -5.58 6.14
CA ASP A 154 6.37 -4.26 6.65
C ASP A 154 7.01 -4.10 8.04
N ILE A 155 7.89 -3.11 8.17
CA ILE A 155 8.61 -2.74 9.39
C ILE A 155 8.25 -1.28 9.72
N MET A 156 8.25 -0.92 10.99
CA MET A 156 8.00 0.43 11.45
C MET A 156 9.18 0.96 12.28
N TYR A 157 9.44 2.26 12.18
CA TYR A 157 10.40 2.97 13.02
C TYR A 157 9.76 4.20 13.67
N ALA A 158 10.52 4.85 14.57
CA ALA A 158 10.04 5.89 15.47
C ALA A 158 8.86 5.41 16.36
N LEU A 159 8.95 4.16 16.83
CA LEU A 159 7.97 3.55 17.71
C LEU A 159 8.04 4.14 19.13
N PRO A 160 6.99 3.96 19.97
CA PRO A 160 7.00 4.51 21.31
C PRO A 160 8.19 4.05 22.15
N GLY A 161 9.04 5.00 22.56
CA GLY A 161 10.26 4.72 23.33
C GLY A 161 11.38 4.02 22.57
N GLN A 162 11.31 3.91 21.23
CA GLN A 162 12.31 3.22 20.43
C GLN A 162 13.61 4.02 20.33
N ALA A 163 14.72 3.39 20.70
CA ALA A 163 16.07 3.91 20.51
C ALA A 163 16.64 3.52 19.14
N LEU A 164 17.66 4.25 18.69
CA LEU A 164 18.32 4.00 17.40
C LEU A 164 18.88 2.57 17.31
N GLU A 165 19.50 2.07 18.39
CA GLU A 165 20.06 0.72 18.45
C GLU A 165 19.00 -0.37 18.26
N GLN A 166 17.75 -0.10 18.67
CA GLN A 166 16.64 -1.04 18.50
C GLN A 166 16.12 -1.02 17.05
N VAL A 167 16.15 0.13 16.37
CA VAL A 167 15.91 0.19 14.91
C VAL A 167 16.96 -0.62 14.17
N GLU A 168 18.25 -0.45 14.51
CA GLU A 168 19.34 -1.21 13.91
C GLU A 168 19.16 -2.72 14.10
N GLN A 169 18.72 -3.16 15.29
CA GLN A 169 18.43 -4.56 15.57
C GLN A 169 17.27 -5.10 14.73
N ASP A 170 16.20 -4.33 14.57
CA ASP A 170 15.05 -4.70 13.74
C ASP A 170 15.45 -4.85 12.28
N ILE A 171 16.19 -3.87 11.73
CA ILE A 171 16.67 -3.91 10.34
C ILE A 171 17.71 -5.02 10.13
N THR A 172 18.64 -5.20 11.07
CA THR A 172 19.61 -6.31 11.00
C THR A 172 18.91 -7.65 10.97
N THR A 173 17.90 -7.84 11.84
CA THR A 173 17.09 -9.06 11.85
C THR A 173 16.34 -9.23 10.52
N ALA A 174 15.67 -8.18 10.03
CA ALA A 174 14.95 -8.21 8.76
C ALA A 174 15.85 -8.61 7.59
N LEU A 175 17.02 -7.96 7.45
CA LEU A 175 17.98 -8.22 6.38
C LEU A 175 18.59 -9.63 6.45
N ALA A 176 18.80 -10.17 7.66
CA ALA A 176 19.29 -11.55 7.84
C ALA A 176 18.31 -12.59 7.28
N MET A 177 17.01 -12.27 7.21
CA MET A 177 15.99 -13.11 6.57
C MET A 177 15.99 -13.00 5.04
N MET A 178 16.85 -12.16 4.47
CA MET A 178 17.02 -11.91 3.03
C MET A 178 15.70 -11.66 2.27
N PRO A 179 14.81 -10.77 2.76
CA PRO A 179 13.60 -10.42 2.02
C PRO A 179 13.97 -9.68 0.74
N PRO A 180 13.32 -9.99 -0.39
CA PRO A 180 13.57 -9.26 -1.63
C PRO A 180 12.99 -7.83 -1.61
N HIS A 181 12.08 -7.55 -0.67
CA HIS A 181 11.45 -6.25 -0.50
C HIS A 181 11.16 -5.96 0.98
N ILE A 182 11.35 -4.72 1.41
CA ILE A 182 11.00 -4.24 2.75
C ILE A 182 10.31 -2.88 2.61
N SER A 183 9.13 -2.74 3.22
CA SER A 183 8.48 -1.45 3.42
C SER A 183 8.76 -0.99 4.86
N ILE A 184 9.37 0.17 5.02
CA ILE A 184 9.77 0.73 6.31
C ILE A 184 9.01 2.04 6.53
N TYR A 185 8.06 2.01 7.45
CA TYR A 185 7.14 3.11 7.71
C TYR A 185 7.53 3.90 8.96
N HIS A 186 7.50 5.22 8.87
CA HIS A 186 7.50 6.09 10.05
C HIS A 186 6.15 5.90 10.75
N LEU A 187 6.14 5.63 12.06
CA LEU A 187 4.92 5.73 12.85
C LEU A 187 4.41 7.18 12.89
N THR A 188 3.42 7.48 12.07
CA THR A 188 2.68 8.75 12.12
C THR A 188 1.40 8.59 12.95
N ILE A 189 1.11 9.57 13.80
CA ILE A 189 -0.09 9.56 14.66
C ILE A 189 -1.27 10.16 13.90
N GLU A 190 -2.05 9.29 13.27
CA GLU A 190 -3.17 9.70 12.42
C GLU A 190 -4.40 10.14 13.21
N PRO A 191 -5.14 11.17 12.74
CA PRO A 191 -6.42 11.55 13.32
C PRO A 191 -7.40 10.37 13.36
N ASN A 192 -8.23 10.30 14.41
CA ASN A 192 -9.22 9.23 14.64
C ASN A 192 -8.66 7.86 15.07
N THR A 193 -7.40 7.80 15.52
CA THR A 193 -6.80 6.60 16.09
C THR A 193 -6.84 6.61 17.63
N VAL A 194 -6.57 5.46 18.26
CA VAL A 194 -6.43 5.39 19.73
C VAL A 194 -5.21 6.18 20.17
N PHE A 195 -4.12 6.12 19.41
CA PHE A 195 -2.93 6.93 19.67
C PHE A 195 -3.20 8.44 19.53
N ALA A 196 -4.02 8.90 18.58
CA ALA A 196 -4.39 10.32 18.57
C ALA A 196 -5.19 10.75 19.82
N LYS A 197 -6.02 9.85 20.37
CA LYS A 197 -6.77 10.11 21.61
C LYS A 197 -5.90 10.02 22.87
N PHE A 198 -4.92 9.11 22.86
CA PHE A 198 -3.99 8.86 23.96
C PHE A 198 -2.56 8.80 23.40
N PRO A 199 -1.94 9.95 23.11
CA PRO A 199 -0.65 9.99 22.42
C PRO A 199 0.45 9.32 23.22
N PRO A 200 1.13 8.31 22.65
CA PRO A 200 2.36 7.78 23.25
C PRO A 200 3.51 8.78 23.06
N GLN A 201 4.58 8.61 23.84
CA GLN A 201 5.84 9.31 23.56
C GLN A 201 6.56 8.62 22.41
N VAL A 202 6.72 9.33 21.30
CA VAL A 202 7.50 8.90 20.12
C VAL A 202 8.80 9.71 20.05
N PRO A 203 9.84 9.20 19.36
CA PRO A 203 11.08 9.93 19.11
C PRO A 203 10.81 11.30 18.47
N GLN A 204 11.67 12.27 18.78
CA GLN A 204 11.59 13.60 18.16
C GLN A 204 12.02 13.56 16.69
N ASP A 205 11.67 14.60 15.93
CA ASP A 205 11.95 14.65 14.48
C ASP A 205 13.43 14.43 14.14
N ASP A 206 14.35 15.04 14.89
CA ASP A 206 15.80 14.87 14.69
C ASP A 206 16.26 13.42 14.95
N GLU A 207 15.66 12.74 15.94
CA GLU A 207 15.95 11.34 16.25
C GLU A 207 15.37 10.40 15.18
N ALA A 208 14.13 10.65 14.74
CA ALA A 208 13.48 9.90 13.67
C ALA A 208 14.22 10.08 12.33
N TYR A 209 14.78 11.26 12.07
CA TYR A 209 15.63 11.52 10.91
C TYR A 209 16.92 10.71 10.98
N ALA A 210 17.62 10.71 12.12
CA ALA A 210 18.80 9.88 12.32
C ALA A 210 18.51 8.37 12.15
N MET A 211 17.33 7.91 12.59
CA MET A 211 16.88 6.54 12.32
C MET A 211 16.70 6.26 10.83
N LEU A 212 16.08 7.18 10.08
CA LEU A 212 15.87 7.03 8.63
C LEU A 212 17.18 7.00 7.84
N ASP A 213 18.14 7.87 8.19
CA ASP A 213 19.48 7.87 7.61
C ASP A 213 20.14 6.50 7.80
N ARG A 214 20.08 5.98 9.03
CA ARG A 214 20.66 4.68 9.35
C ARG A 214 19.98 3.52 8.64
N ILE A 215 18.64 3.54 8.57
CA ILE A 215 17.85 2.58 7.79
C ILE A 215 18.29 2.58 6.32
N THR A 216 18.43 3.77 5.74
CA THR A 216 18.77 3.93 4.32
C THR A 216 20.20 3.45 4.03
N GLU A 217 21.14 3.70 4.93
CA GLU A 217 22.51 3.18 4.85
C GLU A 217 22.56 1.65 4.92
N MET A 218 21.86 1.04 5.89
CA MET A 218 21.87 -0.41 6.10
C MET A 218 21.21 -1.17 4.93
N THR A 219 20.05 -0.70 4.47
CA THR A 219 19.33 -1.31 3.34
C THR A 219 20.08 -1.12 2.03
N GLY A 220 20.68 0.05 1.81
CA GLY A 220 21.54 0.31 0.65
C GLY A 220 22.79 -0.58 0.64
N SER A 221 23.41 -0.80 1.79
CA SER A 221 24.56 -1.71 1.94
C SER A 221 24.19 -3.18 1.65
N ALA A 222 22.93 -3.56 1.84
CA ALA A 222 22.38 -4.85 1.46
C ALA A 222 21.97 -4.94 -0.02
N GLY A 223 22.19 -3.88 -0.82
CA GLY A 223 21.86 -3.84 -2.24
C GLY A 223 20.40 -3.52 -2.56
N MET A 224 19.62 -3.05 -1.57
CA MET A 224 18.23 -2.65 -1.79
C MET A 224 18.14 -1.19 -2.20
N GLU A 225 17.32 -0.91 -3.21
CA GLU A 225 17.04 0.46 -3.66
C GLU A 225 15.79 1.01 -2.98
N ARG A 226 15.91 2.17 -2.31
CA ARG A 226 14.77 2.98 -1.89
C ARG A 226 14.11 3.61 -3.12
N TYR A 227 13.12 2.93 -3.69
CA TYR A 227 12.50 3.36 -4.95
C TYR A 227 11.29 4.29 -4.74
N GLU A 228 10.70 4.26 -3.55
CA GLU A 228 9.69 5.21 -3.09
C GLU A 228 9.90 5.56 -1.61
N VAL A 229 9.06 6.42 -1.05
CA VAL A 229 9.17 7.00 0.30
C VAL A 229 9.46 5.94 1.36
N SER A 230 8.71 4.84 1.38
CA SER A 230 8.80 3.82 2.44
C SER A 230 9.38 2.49 1.97
N ALA A 231 9.43 2.19 0.67
CA ALA A 231 9.81 0.87 0.18
C ALA A 231 11.21 0.79 -0.43
N TYR A 232 11.86 -0.32 -0.07
CA TYR A 232 13.19 -0.73 -0.45
C TYR A 232 13.06 -2.10 -1.14
N ALA A 233 13.71 -2.28 -2.28
CA ALA A 233 13.61 -3.53 -3.03
C ALA A 233 14.94 -3.90 -3.69
N LEU A 234 15.20 -5.20 -3.80
CA LEU A 234 16.17 -5.70 -4.76
C LEU A 234 15.65 -5.46 -6.20
N PRO A 235 16.56 -5.39 -7.20
CA PRO A 235 16.16 -5.28 -8.60
C PRO A 235 15.14 -6.34 -9.01
N GLY A 236 14.05 -5.91 -9.66
CA GLY A 236 12.97 -6.81 -10.08
C GLY A 236 11.88 -7.09 -9.04
N HIS A 237 12.03 -6.62 -7.79
CA HIS A 237 11.09 -6.93 -6.71
C HIS A 237 10.23 -5.74 -6.24
N ARG A 238 10.30 -4.58 -6.91
CA ARG A 238 9.43 -3.42 -6.66
C ARG A 238 7.95 -3.85 -6.77
N CYS A 239 7.07 -3.34 -5.89
CA CYS A 239 5.64 -3.65 -5.93
C CYS A 239 4.96 -2.99 -7.12
N TRP A 240 4.45 -3.78 -8.08
CA TRP A 240 3.86 -3.28 -9.31
C TRP A 240 2.59 -2.48 -9.02
N HIS A 241 1.80 -2.96 -8.05
CA HIS A 241 0.59 -2.27 -7.63
C HIS A 241 0.87 -0.89 -7.03
N ASN A 242 1.85 -0.79 -6.12
CA ASN A 242 2.22 0.48 -5.50
C ASN A 242 2.84 1.44 -6.51
N VAL A 243 3.70 0.95 -7.41
CA VAL A 243 4.28 1.77 -8.49
C VAL A 243 3.18 2.33 -9.38
N ASN A 244 2.14 1.55 -9.72
CA ASN A 244 0.99 2.06 -10.48
C ASN A 244 0.27 3.21 -9.75
N TYR A 245 0.06 3.11 -8.43
CA TYR A 245 -0.50 4.23 -7.65
C TYR A 245 0.37 5.48 -7.76
N TRP A 246 1.67 5.34 -7.53
CA TRP A 246 2.60 6.47 -7.52
C TRP A 246 2.78 7.08 -8.91
N GLN A 247 2.65 6.29 -9.97
CA GLN A 247 2.63 6.80 -11.34
C GLN A 247 1.28 7.45 -11.72
N PHE A 248 0.37 7.70 -10.78
CA PHE A 248 -0.97 8.24 -11.06
C PHE A 248 -1.74 7.36 -12.06
N GLY A 249 -1.54 6.05 -11.99
CA GLY A 249 -2.23 5.05 -12.81
C GLY A 249 -3.68 4.85 -12.44
N ASP A 250 -4.36 4.05 -13.24
CA ASP A 250 -5.74 3.67 -12.98
C ASP A 250 -5.80 2.44 -12.08
N TYR A 251 -6.79 2.43 -11.20
CA TYR A 251 -7.08 1.30 -10.35
C TYR A 251 -8.58 1.25 -10.06
N LEU A 252 -9.13 0.05 -10.23
CA LEU A 252 -10.42 -0.32 -9.71
C LEU A 252 -10.21 -0.88 -8.31
N GLY A 253 -10.80 -0.26 -7.28
CA GLY A 253 -10.92 -0.85 -5.96
C GLY A 253 -12.30 -1.43 -5.76
N ILE A 254 -12.40 -2.63 -5.20
CA ILE A 254 -13.66 -3.28 -4.81
C ILE A 254 -13.54 -3.76 -3.36
N GLY A 255 -14.67 -3.93 -2.69
CA GLY A 255 -14.71 -4.21 -1.26
C GLY A 255 -15.08 -2.99 -0.42
N ALA A 256 -15.38 -3.25 0.85
CA ALA A 256 -15.90 -2.27 1.80
C ALA A 256 -14.88 -1.14 2.02
N GLY A 257 -15.25 0.09 1.70
CA GLY A 257 -14.38 1.27 1.81
C GLY A 257 -13.30 1.37 0.74
N ALA A 258 -13.30 0.50 -0.27
CA ALA A 258 -12.33 0.59 -1.35
C ALA A 258 -12.54 1.85 -2.22
N HIS A 259 -11.43 2.42 -2.67
CA HIS A 259 -11.40 3.57 -3.56
C HIS A 259 -11.01 3.14 -4.98
N SER A 260 -11.49 3.87 -6.00
CA SER A 260 -10.99 3.78 -7.38
C SER A 260 -10.49 5.11 -7.88
N LYS A 261 -9.58 5.05 -8.86
CA LYS A 261 -9.27 6.14 -9.79
C LYS A 261 -9.34 5.57 -11.20
N LEU A 262 -10.25 6.07 -12.02
CA LEU A 262 -10.40 5.64 -13.40
C LEU A 262 -10.36 6.84 -14.34
N SER A 263 -9.40 6.82 -15.27
CA SER A 263 -9.28 7.80 -16.33
C SER A 263 -10.10 7.36 -17.55
N PHE A 264 -10.80 8.33 -18.15
CA PHE A 264 -11.50 8.24 -19.42
C PHE A 264 -11.01 9.35 -20.35
N ALA A 265 -11.33 9.27 -21.64
CA ALA A 265 -10.85 10.24 -22.64
C ALA A 265 -11.18 11.71 -22.30
N HIS A 266 -12.26 11.97 -21.54
CA HIS A 266 -12.73 13.32 -21.24
C HIS A 266 -12.67 13.69 -19.74
N ARG A 267 -12.38 12.74 -18.85
CA ARG A 267 -12.47 12.94 -17.39
C ARG A 267 -11.71 11.90 -16.59
N ILE A 268 -11.47 12.20 -15.31
CA ILE A 268 -10.94 11.26 -14.32
C ILE A 268 -11.97 11.15 -13.20
N VAL A 269 -12.30 9.93 -12.81
CA VAL A 269 -13.35 9.65 -11.81
C VAL A 269 -12.74 8.97 -10.58
N ARG A 270 -13.16 9.43 -9.41
CA ARG A 270 -12.95 8.80 -8.11
C ARG A 270 -14.25 8.14 -7.66
N GLN A 271 -14.16 6.87 -7.29
CA GLN A 271 -15.27 6.16 -6.67
C GLN A 271 -14.90 5.67 -5.28
N VAL A 272 -15.86 5.69 -4.36
CA VAL A 272 -15.72 5.18 -3.00
C VAL A 272 -16.84 4.19 -2.72
N ARG A 273 -16.51 3.03 -2.14
CA ARG A 273 -17.48 2.02 -1.73
C ARG A 273 -17.96 2.28 -0.32
N PHE A 274 -19.14 1.78 0.03
CA PHE A 274 -19.61 1.80 1.42
C PHE A 274 -18.55 1.24 2.38
N ARG A 275 -18.24 1.98 3.45
CA ARG A 275 -17.14 1.65 4.37
C ARG A 275 -17.46 0.49 5.31
N GLU A 276 -18.68 0.46 5.85
CA GLU A 276 -19.08 -0.54 6.85
C GLU A 276 -19.38 -1.89 6.15
N PRO A 277 -18.77 -3.02 6.58
CA PRO A 277 -18.85 -4.28 5.86
C PRO A 277 -20.27 -4.82 5.65
N LYS A 278 -21.15 -4.72 6.65
CA LYS A 278 -22.52 -5.22 6.52
C LYS A 278 -23.31 -4.40 5.50
N LEU A 279 -23.26 -3.07 5.61
CA LEU A 279 -23.90 -2.16 4.66
C LEU A 279 -23.31 -2.35 3.25
N TYR A 280 -22.00 -2.50 3.13
CA TYR A 280 -21.36 -2.80 1.84
C TYR A 280 -21.90 -4.08 1.23
N MET A 281 -21.96 -5.20 1.97
CA MET A 281 -22.50 -6.45 1.45
C MET A 281 -23.95 -6.30 1.00
N ASP A 282 -24.80 -5.68 1.82
CA ASP A 282 -26.22 -5.47 1.50
C ASP A 282 -26.38 -4.64 0.22
N LYS A 283 -25.57 -3.59 0.07
CA LYS A 283 -25.62 -2.66 -1.06
C LYS A 283 -25.00 -3.23 -2.34
N ALA A 284 -23.88 -3.92 -2.23
CA ALA A 284 -23.21 -4.55 -3.36
C ALA A 284 -24.06 -5.65 -3.99
N LEU A 285 -24.64 -6.54 -3.17
CA LEU A 285 -25.56 -7.59 -3.64
C LEU A 285 -26.85 -7.02 -4.25
N ALA A 286 -27.24 -5.79 -3.89
CA ALA A 286 -28.38 -5.08 -4.45
C ALA A 286 -28.06 -4.24 -5.69
N GLY A 287 -26.83 -4.29 -6.21
CA GLY A 287 -26.46 -3.51 -7.40
C GLY A 287 -26.07 -2.05 -7.13
N ASN A 288 -25.67 -1.70 -5.90
CA ASN A 288 -25.39 -0.32 -5.51
C ASN A 288 -24.21 -0.18 -4.52
N ALA A 289 -23.04 -0.75 -4.83
CA ALA A 289 -21.87 -0.74 -3.94
C ALA A 289 -21.21 0.64 -3.72
N VAL A 290 -21.42 1.59 -4.63
CA VAL A 290 -20.72 2.89 -4.68
C VAL A 290 -21.48 3.93 -3.86
N THR A 291 -20.80 4.57 -2.90
CA THR A 291 -21.38 5.67 -2.10
C THR A 291 -21.01 7.06 -2.61
N GLN A 292 -19.91 7.19 -3.35
CA GLN A 292 -19.48 8.44 -3.98
C GLN A 292 -18.91 8.13 -5.35
N ASP A 293 -19.31 8.92 -6.34
CA ASP A 293 -18.80 8.91 -7.70
C ASP A 293 -18.60 10.38 -8.09
N ALA A 294 -17.35 10.80 -8.19
CA ALA A 294 -16.99 12.20 -8.40
C ALA A 294 -15.96 12.32 -9.52
N GLU A 295 -16.16 13.28 -10.41
CA GLU A 295 -15.15 13.70 -11.37
C GLU A 295 -14.13 14.60 -10.67
N VAL A 296 -12.84 14.32 -10.87
CA VAL A 296 -11.74 15.15 -10.35
C VAL A 296 -11.67 16.44 -11.17
N ALA A 297 -11.72 17.59 -10.49
CA ALA A 297 -11.69 18.85 -11.20
C ALA A 297 -10.33 19.06 -11.87
N ARG A 298 -10.32 19.66 -13.07
CA ARG A 298 -9.08 19.92 -13.82
C ARG A 298 -8.05 20.73 -13.02
N SER A 299 -8.49 21.59 -12.11
CA SER A 299 -7.63 22.38 -11.22
C SER A 299 -6.95 21.55 -10.13
N GLU A 300 -7.51 20.39 -9.76
CA GLU A 300 -6.98 19.50 -8.71
C GLU A 300 -5.95 18.50 -9.26
N LEU A 301 -6.00 18.24 -10.57
CA LEU A 301 -5.13 17.26 -11.24
C LEU A 301 -3.62 17.51 -11.09
N PRO A 302 -3.12 18.77 -11.15
CA PRO A 302 -1.71 19.04 -10.88
C PRO A 302 -1.27 18.53 -9.52
N PHE A 303 -1.99 18.92 -8.46
CA PHE A 303 -1.70 18.50 -7.11
C PHE A 303 -1.84 16.98 -6.95
N GLU A 304 -2.96 16.40 -7.38
CA GLU A 304 -3.19 14.95 -7.27
C GLU A 304 -2.11 14.13 -7.98
N PHE A 305 -1.66 14.56 -9.16
CA PHE A 305 -0.58 13.90 -9.87
C PHE A 305 0.73 13.97 -9.07
N MET A 306 1.09 15.14 -8.56
CA MET A 306 2.36 15.35 -7.84
C MET A 306 2.38 14.68 -6.47
N LEU A 307 1.23 14.59 -5.80
CA LEU A 307 1.03 13.85 -4.56
C LEU A 307 1.42 12.37 -4.70
N ASN A 308 1.29 11.82 -5.91
CA ASN A 308 1.65 10.44 -6.22
C ASN A 308 3.06 10.37 -6.83
N ALA A 309 3.32 11.10 -7.91
CA ALA A 309 4.53 10.98 -8.72
C ALA A 309 5.82 11.32 -7.96
N LEU A 310 5.77 12.31 -7.07
CA LEU A 310 6.94 12.75 -6.30
C LEU A 310 7.29 11.81 -5.14
N ARG A 311 6.45 10.79 -4.87
CA ARG A 311 6.79 9.70 -3.94
C ARG A 311 7.83 8.74 -4.54
N LEU A 312 7.99 8.72 -5.86
CA LEU A 312 9.02 7.92 -6.53
C LEU A 312 10.34 8.67 -6.52
N ARG A 313 11.42 7.98 -6.16
CA ARG A 313 12.77 8.57 -6.18
C ARG A 313 13.20 8.96 -7.59
N ASP A 314 12.75 8.21 -8.59
CA ASP A 314 12.96 8.49 -10.02
C ASP A 314 11.99 9.54 -10.60
N GLY A 315 11.05 10.03 -9.78
CA GLY A 315 9.98 10.94 -10.16
C GLY A 315 9.15 10.44 -11.34
N PHE A 316 8.92 11.32 -12.33
CA PHE A 316 8.06 11.04 -13.47
C PHE A 316 8.63 11.60 -14.79
N ALA A 317 8.27 10.97 -15.91
CA ALA A 317 8.56 11.54 -17.22
C ALA A 317 7.57 12.68 -17.52
N LEU A 318 8.03 13.78 -18.10
CA LEU A 318 7.19 14.95 -18.41
C LEU A 318 5.96 14.57 -19.25
N GLN A 319 6.12 13.66 -20.20
CA GLN A 319 5.01 13.17 -21.02
C GLN A 319 3.92 12.43 -20.20
N ASP A 320 4.27 11.81 -19.07
CA ASP A 320 3.32 11.06 -18.23
C ASP A 320 2.32 12.02 -17.59
N PHE A 321 2.74 13.24 -17.25
CA PHE A 321 1.83 14.26 -16.73
C PHE A 321 0.70 14.52 -17.72
N SER A 322 1.03 14.84 -18.97
CA SER A 322 0.03 15.11 -19.99
C SER A 322 -0.78 13.88 -20.35
N ALA A 323 -0.16 12.70 -20.44
CA ALA A 323 -0.85 11.45 -20.75
C ALA A 323 -1.87 11.05 -19.66
N ARG A 324 -1.57 11.31 -18.39
CA ARG A 324 -2.38 10.85 -17.25
C ARG A 324 -3.35 11.89 -16.71
N THR A 325 -3.16 13.17 -17.01
CA THR A 325 -4.05 14.26 -16.58
C THR A 325 -4.82 14.91 -17.74
N GLY A 326 -4.35 14.77 -18.98
CA GLY A 326 -4.88 15.52 -20.13
C GLY A 326 -4.56 17.02 -20.09
N LEU A 327 -3.67 17.46 -19.20
CA LEU A 327 -3.24 18.86 -19.09
C LEU A 327 -1.91 19.10 -19.82
N PRO A 328 -1.71 20.29 -20.41
CA PRO A 328 -0.42 20.67 -20.96
C PRO A 328 0.59 20.93 -19.82
N LEU A 329 1.89 20.74 -20.09
CA LEU A 329 2.95 21.03 -19.12
C LEU A 329 2.96 22.47 -18.62
N THR A 330 2.42 23.42 -19.40
CA THR A 330 2.26 24.82 -18.98
C THR A 330 1.38 24.98 -17.75
N ALA A 331 0.52 24.00 -17.42
CA ALA A 331 -0.29 24.00 -16.20
C ALA A 331 0.53 23.87 -14.92
N ILE A 332 1.76 23.36 -15.00
CA ILE A 332 2.66 23.14 -13.86
C ILE A 332 4.02 23.84 -14.00
N GLY A 333 4.20 24.64 -15.07
CA GLY A 333 5.49 25.25 -15.40
C GLY A 333 6.05 26.13 -14.28
N ASN A 334 5.22 27.03 -13.76
CA ASN A 334 5.61 27.96 -12.69
C ASN A 334 5.99 27.24 -11.40
N GLN A 335 5.23 26.20 -11.03
CA GLN A 335 5.46 25.38 -9.85
C GLN A 335 6.75 24.57 -9.97
N LEU A 336 7.04 24.01 -11.15
CA LEU A 336 8.31 23.34 -11.43
C LEU A 336 9.49 24.32 -11.35
N ASP A 337 9.34 25.53 -11.89
CA ASP A 337 10.38 26.57 -11.82
C ASP A 337 10.68 26.95 -10.36
N ASP A 338 9.64 27.09 -9.53
CA ASP A 338 9.79 27.37 -8.11
C ASP A 338 10.46 26.21 -7.35
N ALA A 339 10.01 24.98 -7.58
CA ALA A 339 10.58 23.78 -6.97
C ALA A 339 12.07 23.61 -7.33
N GLN A 340 12.44 23.86 -8.60
CA GLN A 340 13.83 23.79 -9.04
C GLN A 340 14.67 24.91 -8.41
N ARG A 341 14.16 26.15 -8.36
CA ARG A 341 14.84 27.27 -7.70
C ARG A 341 15.07 27.03 -6.21
N LYS A 342 14.15 26.34 -5.54
CA LYS A 342 14.28 25.90 -4.13
C LYS A 342 15.22 24.70 -3.95
N GLY A 343 15.70 24.09 -5.05
CA GLY A 343 16.56 22.91 -5.03
C GLY A 343 15.85 21.64 -4.58
N LEU A 344 14.52 21.59 -4.68
CA LEU A 344 13.69 20.44 -4.29
C LEU A 344 13.55 19.42 -5.43
N ILE A 345 13.74 19.85 -6.68
CA ILE A 345 13.71 18.95 -7.84
C ILE A 345 14.90 19.21 -8.76
N GLU A 346 15.25 18.16 -9.49
CA GLU A 346 16.02 18.24 -10.72
C GLU A 346 15.09 17.92 -11.90
N ARG A 347 15.29 18.61 -13.02
CA ARG A 347 14.58 18.28 -14.26
C ARG A 347 15.45 18.48 -15.48
N ASP A 348 15.19 17.66 -16.49
CA ASP A 348 15.71 17.81 -17.84
C ASP A 348 14.55 17.91 -18.85
N LEU A 349 14.83 17.73 -20.15
CA LEU A 349 13.81 17.78 -21.21
C LEU A 349 12.84 16.59 -21.20
N HIS A 350 13.10 15.57 -20.40
CA HIS A 350 12.37 14.31 -20.37
C HIS A 350 11.75 13.98 -19.02
N ARG A 351 12.38 14.36 -17.91
CA ARG A 351 12.05 13.87 -16.56
C ARG A 351 12.14 14.98 -15.51
N VAL A 352 11.30 14.83 -14.49
CA VAL A 352 11.38 15.56 -13.21
C VAL A 352 11.58 14.53 -12.11
N ARG A 353 12.53 14.77 -11.20
CA ARG A 353 12.75 13.92 -10.03
C ARG A 353 13.01 14.78 -8.77
N PRO A 354 12.58 14.32 -7.59
CA PRO A 354 12.97 14.97 -6.34
C PRO A 354 14.49 14.87 -6.17
N THR A 355 15.11 15.95 -5.66
CA THR A 355 16.46 15.86 -5.08
C THR A 355 16.38 15.10 -3.76
N GLU A 356 17.51 14.75 -3.15
CA GLU A 356 17.54 14.23 -1.77
C GLU A 356 16.77 15.15 -0.82
N ARG A 357 17.10 16.45 -0.84
CA ARG A 357 16.35 17.48 -0.10
C ARG A 357 14.86 17.50 -0.45
N GLY A 358 14.50 17.40 -1.73
CA GLY A 358 13.09 17.35 -2.13
C GLY A 358 12.33 16.16 -1.58
N PHE A 359 13.03 15.04 -1.41
CA PHE A 359 12.48 13.80 -0.87
C PHE A 359 12.31 13.87 0.65
N ASP A 360 13.25 14.49 1.36
CA ASP A 360 13.16 14.71 2.80
C ASP A 360 12.06 15.73 3.15
N PHE A 361 11.88 16.74 2.29
CA PHE A 361 10.84 17.77 2.41
C PHE A 361 9.69 17.54 1.43
N LEU A 362 9.26 16.28 1.27
CA LEU A 362 8.28 15.89 0.26
C LEU A 362 6.96 16.64 0.37
N SER A 363 6.45 16.84 1.59
CA SER A 363 5.20 17.57 1.81
C SER A 363 5.28 19.02 1.33
N ASP A 364 6.41 19.70 1.61
CA ASP A 364 6.64 21.08 1.15
C ASP A 364 6.72 21.12 -0.38
N LEU A 365 7.43 20.17 -0.98
CA LEU A 365 7.54 20.04 -2.43
C LEU A 365 6.15 19.82 -3.08
N GLN A 366 5.35 18.90 -2.56
CA GLN A 366 4.01 18.62 -3.08
C GLN A 366 3.06 19.81 -2.92
N SER A 367 3.17 20.56 -1.81
CA SER A 367 2.34 21.74 -1.54
C SER A 367 2.50 22.86 -2.57
N LEU A 368 3.62 22.90 -3.30
CA LEU A 368 3.85 23.89 -4.36
C LEU A 368 2.86 23.76 -5.52
N PHE A 369 2.16 22.62 -5.63
CA PHE A 369 1.22 22.31 -6.71
C PHE A 369 -0.25 22.46 -6.32
N LEU A 370 -0.52 22.98 -5.11
CA LEU A 370 -1.87 23.33 -4.64
C LEU A 370 -2.47 24.54 -5.36
#